data_AF-A0A3B8KV83-F1
#
_entry.id   AF-A0A3B8KV83-F1
#
_cell.length_a   1.000
_cell.length_b   1.000
_cell.length_c   1.000
_cell.angle_alpha   90.00
_cell.angle_beta   90.00
_cell.angle_gamma   90.00
#
_symmetry.space_group_name_H-M   'P 1'
#
loop_
_entity.id
_entity.type
_entity.pdbx_description
1 polymer ?
#
loop_
_entity_poly.entity_id
_entity_poly.type
_entity_poly.pdbx_seq_one_letter_code
_entity_poly.pdbx_strand_id
1 'polypeptide(L)'
;MIDKDSSRSAWAATGGSFFSPSKTLCPACPTEASTWKIFQGSRSWRLWIIMVNRSYTEFKPDYAIPPGDTLSDVLESKGMTQQELSIRTGMAPKTINEIIKGKAPISADTALKLESVFGVSASFWLNLEMHYQEDMARIKAKKGLSADIEQAKKFPYPEMAQKGWLPSTRKDEDKANNLRQFFGVASLDRLDEMAFAASFRRWDTPKTSFHALSAWLRKSVLNAEEIPAESFSLKALKGSIPLLRNL
;
A
#
# COMPACT_ATOMS: atom_id res chain seq x y z
N MET A 1 -24.63 2.62 -49.81
CA MET A 1 -25.77 1.84 -50.31
C MET A 1 -25.71 1.92 -51.83
N ILE A 2 -25.56 0.87 -52.63
CA ILE A 2 -25.15 -0.53 -52.51
C ILE A 2 -24.61 -0.80 -53.91
N ASP A 3 -23.38 -1.28 -54.05
CA ASP A 3 -22.93 -2.01 -55.25
C ASP A 3 -21.60 -2.69 -54.95
N LYS A 4 -21.60 -4.01 -55.01
CA LYS A 4 -20.48 -4.86 -55.41
C LYS A 4 -20.95 -6.31 -55.43
N ASP A 5 -21.24 -6.76 -56.64
CA ASP A 5 -21.24 -8.17 -56.96
C ASP A 5 -19.97 -8.50 -57.77
N SER A 6 -19.60 -9.78 -57.71
CA SER A 6 -18.68 -10.46 -58.61
C SER A 6 -17.17 -10.14 -58.47
N SER A 7 -16.43 -11.14 -57.98
CA SER A 7 -15.54 -11.91 -58.87
C SER A 7 -15.08 -13.19 -58.17
N ARG A 8 -15.43 -14.31 -58.81
CA ARG A 8 -15.05 -15.68 -58.49
C ARG A 8 -13.58 -15.95 -58.79
N SER A 9 -13.14 -17.08 -58.23
CA SER A 9 -12.27 -18.10 -58.85
C SER A 9 -10.75 -17.91 -58.65
N ALA A 10 -9.95 -18.95 -58.43
CA ALA A 10 -10.19 -20.38 -58.28
C ALA A 10 -8.87 -21.06 -57.86
N TRP A 11 -8.98 -22.38 -57.71
CA TRP A 11 -7.96 -23.42 -57.86
C TRP A 11 -7.39 -24.04 -56.58
N ALA A 12 -7.59 -25.35 -56.57
CA ALA A 12 -7.22 -26.36 -55.59
C ALA A 12 -5.94 -27.10 -56.03
N ALA A 13 -5.52 -28.04 -55.17
CA ALA A 13 -4.44 -29.03 -55.31
C ALA A 13 -3.03 -28.45 -55.08
N THR A 14 -2.08 -29.08 -54.38
CA THR A 14 -1.73 -30.51 -54.34
C THR A 14 -0.79 -30.76 -53.14
N GLY A 15 -0.79 -31.96 -52.55
CA GLY A 15 0.09 -32.32 -51.43
C GLY A 15 1.51 -32.72 -51.83
N GLY A 16 2.38 -32.95 -50.83
CA GLY A 16 3.57 -33.79 -51.01
C GLY A 16 4.85 -33.42 -50.24
N SER A 17 4.91 -33.83 -48.97
CA SER A 17 6.10 -34.43 -48.29
C SER A 17 7.36 -33.61 -47.94
N PHE A 18 8.07 -34.17 -46.95
CA PHE A 18 9.48 -34.02 -46.59
C PHE A 18 9.88 -32.88 -45.64
N PHE A 19 10.01 -33.18 -44.34
CA PHE A 19 11.30 -33.48 -43.69
C PHE A 19 11.10 -33.77 -42.18
N SER A 20 11.54 -34.94 -41.74
CA SER A 20 11.99 -35.18 -40.36
C SER A 20 13.42 -35.70 -40.49
N PRO A 21 14.39 -35.09 -39.78
CA PRO A 21 15.00 -35.76 -38.62
C PRO A 21 15.33 -34.71 -37.53
N SER A 22 15.77 -34.96 -36.32
CA SER A 22 16.46 -36.09 -35.69
C SER A 22 16.27 -35.93 -34.17
N LYS A 23 16.07 -37.05 -33.47
CA LYS A 23 16.34 -37.14 -32.03
C LYS A 23 17.83 -36.89 -31.80
N THR A 24 18.18 -35.77 -31.19
CA THR A 24 19.44 -35.61 -30.46
C THR A 24 19.09 -35.25 -29.03
N LEU A 25 19.42 -36.18 -28.13
CA LEU A 25 19.47 -35.95 -26.69
C LEU A 25 20.39 -34.76 -26.41
N CYS A 26 19.89 -33.75 -25.72
CA CYS A 26 20.68 -32.94 -24.79
C CYS A 26 19.87 -32.76 -23.49
N PRO A 27 20.48 -32.99 -22.32
CA PRO A 27 19.77 -33.05 -21.05
C PRO A 27 19.45 -31.64 -20.52
N ALA A 28 18.24 -31.51 -19.98
CA ALA A 28 17.82 -30.55 -18.96
C ALA A 28 18.38 -29.11 -19.04
N CYS A 29 17.73 -28.26 -19.82
CA CYS A 29 17.43 -26.91 -19.36
C CYS A 29 15.97 -26.91 -18.89
N PRO A 30 15.65 -26.59 -17.62
CA PRO A 30 14.28 -26.36 -17.24
C PRO A 30 13.83 -25.03 -17.87
N THR A 31 13.16 -25.11 -19.01
CA THR A 31 12.36 -24.02 -19.56
C THR A 31 11.20 -23.78 -18.60
N GLU A 32 11.18 -22.59 -18.00
CA GLU A 32 10.15 -22.05 -17.12
C GLU A 32 8.77 -22.06 -17.80
N ALA A 33 8.08 -23.19 -17.71
CA ALA A 33 6.67 -23.31 -18.11
C ALA A 33 5.90 -24.24 -17.16
N SER A 34 6.27 -24.24 -15.88
CA SER A 34 5.61 -25.02 -14.83
C SER A 34 5.58 -24.30 -13.47
N THR A 35 5.33 -22.99 -13.47
CA THR A 35 5.20 -22.20 -12.22
C THR A 35 3.87 -21.46 -12.08
N TRP A 36 2.84 -21.79 -12.86
CA TRP A 36 1.51 -21.17 -12.73
C TRP A 36 0.48 -22.03 -11.97
N LYS A 37 0.91 -23.11 -11.30
CA LYS A 37 0.02 -23.99 -10.52
C LYS A 37 0.31 -24.04 -9.00
N ILE A 38 0.97 -23.03 -8.44
CA ILE A 38 1.23 -22.94 -6.97
C ILE A 38 0.72 -21.62 -6.35
N PHE A 39 -0.12 -20.84 -7.06
CA PHE A 39 -0.54 -19.51 -6.57
C PHE A 39 -2.07 -19.33 -6.46
N GLN A 40 -2.77 -20.31 -5.89
CA GLN A 40 -4.10 -20.09 -5.30
C GLN A 40 -4.17 -20.81 -3.95
N GLY A 41 -3.70 -20.13 -2.89
CA GLY A 41 -3.76 -20.71 -1.55
C GLY A 41 -2.94 -20.01 -0.46
N SER A 42 -2.12 -19.02 -0.79
CA SER A 42 -1.38 -18.28 0.25
C SER A 42 -2.23 -17.11 0.77
N ARG A 43 -3.08 -17.38 1.78
CA ARG A 43 -3.56 -16.34 2.72
C ARG A 43 -2.57 -16.20 3.88
N SER A 44 -1.27 -16.29 3.63
CA SER A 44 -0.27 -16.10 4.68
C SER A 44 0.14 -14.63 4.76
N TRP A 45 -0.69 -13.83 5.42
CA TRP A 45 -0.31 -12.49 5.88
C TRP A 45 0.92 -12.54 6.82
N ARG A 46 1.18 -13.69 7.44
CA ARG A 46 2.37 -13.94 8.28
C ARG A 46 3.69 -13.96 7.51
N LEU A 47 3.74 -14.52 6.31
CA LEU A 47 5.00 -14.51 5.53
C LEU A 47 5.33 -13.12 4.97
N TRP A 48 4.34 -12.27 4.72
CA TRP A 48 4.58 -10.88 4.34
C TRP A 48 5.13 -10.06 5.53
N ILE A 49 4.65 -10.30 6.76
CA ILE A 49 5.17 -9.64 7.97
C ILE A 49 6.61 -10.08 8.29
N ILE A 50 7.01 -11.33 8.00
CA ILE A 50 8.33 -11.86 8.36
C ILE A 50 9.37 -11.69 7.22
N MET A 51 8.95 -11.58 5.95
CA MET A 51 9.86 -11.35 4.79
C MET A 51 10.13 -9.87 4.46
N VAL A 52 9.86 -8.94 5.37
CA VAL A 52 10.34 -7.55 5.27
C VAL A 52 11.34 -7.29 6.39
N ASN A 53 12.46 -8.00 6.37
CA ASN A 53 13.64 -7.58 7.13
C ASN A 53 14.83 -7.38 6.20
N ARG A 54 14.67 -6.40 5.30
CA ARG A 54 15.79 -5.69 4.72
C ARG A 54 15.85 -4.34 5.44
N SER A 55 16.32 -4.36 6.69
CA SER A 55 16.44 -3.15 7.52
C SER A 55 17.62 -2.30 7.05
N TYR A 56 17.50 -1.69 5.87
CA TYR A 56 18.05 -0.36 5.74
C TYR A 56 17.18 0.51 6.63
N THR A 57 17.76 1.15 7.64
CA THR A 57 17.08 2.23 8.36
C THR A 57 16.71 3.28 7.33
N GLU A 58 15.45 3.26 6.89
CA GLU A 58 14.93 4.22 5.92
C GLU A 58 15.09 5.61 6.54
N PHE A 59 15.99 6.43 5.97
CA PHE A 59 16.18 7.80 6.41
C PHE A 59 14.91 8.58 6.11
N LYS A 60 14.23 9.05 7.16
CA LYS A 60 12.99 9.84 7.05
C LYS A 60 13.29 11.25 7.54
N PRO A 61 13.51 12.22 6.64
CA PRO A 61 13.77 13.59 7.04
C PRO A 61 12.55 14.18 7.77
N ASP A 62 12.81 15.09 8.71
CA ASP A 62 11.76 15.88 9.38
C ASP A 62 11.45 17.20 8.65
N TYR A 63 11.95 17.34 7.41
CA TYR A 63 11.69 18.46 6.53
C TYR A 63 11.18 17.94 5.18
N ALA A 64 10.36 18.75 4.51
CA ALA A 64 9.83 18.46 3.18
C ALA A 64 10.51 19.40 2.17
N ILE A 65 11.02 18.85 1.07
CA ILE A 65 11.66 19.62 -0.01
C ILE A 65 10.59 19.98 -1.04
N PRO A 66 10.28 21.28 -1.23
CA PRO A 66 9.28 21.68 -2.21
C PRO A 66 9.80 21.43 -3.63
N PRO A 67 8.93 21.00 -4.56
CA PRO A 67 9.33 20.77 -5.96
C PRO A 67 9.74 22.08 -6.68
N GLY A 68 9.34 23.23 -6.13
CA GLY A 68 9.73 24.54 -6.60
C GLY A 68 11.23 24.83 -6.52
N ASP A 69 11.93 24.28 -5.52
CA ASP A 69 13.39 24.42 -5.40
C ASP A 69 14.09 23.73 -6.57
N THR A 70 13.67 22.50 -6.89
CA THR A 70 14.17 21.78 -8.08
C THR A 70 13.86 22.51 -9.38
N LEU A 71 12.68 23.13 -9.49
CA LEU A 71 12.36 23.95 -10.66
C LEU A 71 13.27 25.18 -10.78
N SER A 72 13.63 25.81 -9.66
CA SER A 72 14.58 26.93 -9.63
C SER A 72 15.96 26.49 -10.11
N ASP A 73 16.46 25.36 -9.59
CA ASP A 73 17.74 24.79 -10.00
C ASP A 73 17.78 24.47 -11.51
N VAL A 74 16.69 23.91 -12.05
CA VAL A 74 16.57 23.63 -13.48
C VAL A 74 16.57 24.92 -14.30
N LEU A 75 15.88 25.98 -13.85
CA LEU A 75 15.89 27.29 -14.51
C LEU A 75 17.29 27.92 -14.53
N GLU A 76 17.99 27.88 -13.40
CA GLU A 76 19.37 28.37 -13.28
C GLU A 76 20.32 27.59 -14.19
N SER A 77 20.21 26.25 -14.22
CA SER A 77 21.04 25.39 -15.08
C SER A 77 20.86 25.68 -16.58
N LYS A 78 19.67 26.13 -16.99
CA LYS A 78 19.33 26.48 -18.38
C LYS A 78 19.54 27.96 -18.69
N GLY A 79 19.91 28.78 -17.69
CA GLY A 79 20.01 30.24 -17.83
C GLY A 79 18.67 30.90 -18.20
N MET A 80 17.55 30.29 -17.81
CA MET A 80 16.20 30.72 -18.21
C MET A 80 15.53 31.51 -17.09
N THR A 81 14.89 32.63 -17.43
CA THR A 81 14.12 33.41 -16.45
C THR A 81 12.71 32.85 -16.25
N GLN A 82 12.08 33.16 -15.10
CA GLN A 82 10.68 32.78 -14.84
C GLN A 82 9.71 33.40 -15.86
N GLN A 83 10.02 34.61 -16.35
CA GLN A 83 9.23 35.26 -17.40
C GLN A 83 9.33 34.51 -18.72
N GLU A 84 10.52 34.03 -19.07
CA GLU A 84 10.70 33.22 -20.27
C GLU A 84 9.97 31.87 -20.15
N LEU A 85 10.02 31.22 -18.98
CA LEU A 85 9.25 30.00 -18.73
C LEU A 85 7.74 30.24 -18.87
N SER A 86 7.24 31.39 -18.39
CA SER A 86 5.83 31.81 -18.54
C SER A 86 5.42 31.87 -20.00
N ILE A 87 6.26 32.47 -20.85
CA ILE A 87 6.00 32.58 -22.29
C ILE A 87 5.99 31.18 -22.94
N ARG A 88 6.96 30.32 -22.62
CA ARG A 88 7.08 28.98 -23.21
C ARG A 88 5.95 28.03 -22.80
N THR A 89 5.48 28.13 -21.55
CA THR A 89 4.41 27.26 -21.01
C THR A 89 3.00 27.82 -21.21
N GLY A 90 2.89 29.09 -21.62
CA GLY A 90 1.61 29.81 -21.67
C GLY A 90 0.95 29.97 -20.29
N MET A 91 1.73 29.91 -19.21
CA MET A 91 1.24 30.07 -17.84
C MET A 91 1.44 31.49 -17.34
N ALA A 92 0.59 31.96 -16.43
CA ALA A 92 0.81 33.26 -15.80
C ALA A 92 2.12 33.27 -15.00
N PRO A 93 2.94 34.34 -15.06
CA PRO A 93 4.17 34.44 -14.26
C PRO A 93 3.93 34.28 -12.76
N LYS A 94 2.76 34.73 -12.29
CA LYS A 94 2.32 34.56 -10.91
C LYS A 94 2.24 33.08 -10.51
N THR A 95 1.67 32.23 -11.37
CA THR A 95 1.53 30.79 -11.09
C THR A 95 2.89 30.12 -11.00
N ILE A 96 3.84 30.47 -11.89
CA ILE A 96 5.21 29.94 -11.84
C ILE A 96 5.91 30.37 -10.54
N ASN A 97 5.78 31.63 -10.14
CA ASN A 97 6.34 32.13 -8.89
C ASN A 97 5.72 31.42 -7.65
N GLU A 98 4.43 31.10 -7.69
CA GLU A 98 3.77 30.34 -6.63
C GLU A 98 4.23 28.88 -6.57
N ILE A 99 4.51 28.25 -7.72
CA ILE A 99 5.10 26.90 -7.78
C ILE A 99 6.51 26.92 -7.20
N ILE A 100 7.35 27.88 -7.61
CA ILE A 100 8.74 28.01 -7.10
C ILE A 100 8.75 28.21 -5.58
N LYS A 101 7.78 28.97 -5.04
CA LYS A 101 7.64 29.17 -3.59
C LYS A 101 6.99 28.01 -2.85
N GLY A 102 6.62 26.91 -3.53
CA GLY A 102 5.92 25.78 -2.93
C GLY A 102 4.50 26.09 -2.45
N LYS A 103 3.87 27.17 -2.95
CA LYS A 103 2.50 27.56 -2.60
C LYS A 103 1.44 26.94 -3.52
N ALA A 104 1.78 26.75 -4.79
CA ALA A 104 0.92 26.11 -5.77
C ALA A 104 1.48 24.72 -6.12
N PRO A 105 0.66 23.66 -6.11
CA PRO A 105 1.10 22.32 -6.46
C PRO A 105 1.30 22.18 -7.98
N ILE A 106 2.19 21.28 -8.38
CA ILE A 106 2.36 20.87 -9.78
C ILE A 106 1.23 19.88 -10.15
N SER A 107 0.26 20.36 -10.93
CA SER A 107 -0.77 19.51 -11.54
C SER A 107 -0.23 18.72 -12.74
N ALA A 108 -0.97 17.71 -13.18
CA ALA A 108 -0.64 16.91 -14.38
C ALA A 108 -0.50 17.78 -15.63
N ASP A 109 -1.40 18.75 -15.84
CA ASP A 109 -1.32 19.68 -16.97
C ASP A 109 -0.06 20.54 -16.92
N THR A 110 0.34 20.95 -15.71
CA THR A 110 1.55 21.72 -15.48
C THR A 110 2.79 20.88 -15.76
N ALA A 111 2.79 19.62 -15.31
CA ALA A 111 3.89 18.69 -15.54
C ALA A 111 4.10 18.41 -17.04
N LEU A 112 3.04 18.25 -17.83
CA LEU A 112 3.14 18.07 -19.29
C LEU A 112 3.71 19.31 -20.00
N LYS A 113 3.36 20.50 -19.53
CA LYS A 113 3.95 21.76 -20.03
C LYS A 113 5.43 21.85 -19.69
N LEU A 114 5.81 21.49 -18.47
CA LEU A 114 7.22 21.46 -18.04
C LEU A 114 8.02 20.41 -18.83
N GLU A 115 7.43 19.25 -19.10
CA GLU A 115 8.02 18.21 -19.95
C GLU A 115 8.30 18.73 -21.37
N SER A 116 7.34 19.45 -21.95
CA SER A 116 7.50 20.03 -23.29
C SER A 116 8.64 21.07 -23.36
N VAL A 117 8.91 21.80 -22.25
CA VAL A 117 9.94 22.85 -22.21
C VAL A 117 11.32 22.30 -21.84
N PHE A 118 11.39 21.39 -20.87
CA PHE A 118 12.65 20.90 -20.31
C PHE A 118 13.08 19.53 -20.84
N GLY A 119 12.18 18.77 -21.47
CA GLY A 119 12.43 17.40 -21.93
C GLY A 119 12.52 16.38 -20.80
N VAL A 120 12.09 16.74 -19.60
CA VAL A 120 12.06 15.87 -18.41
C VAL A 120 10.63 15.34 -18.24
N SER A 121 10.46 14.03 -18.06
CA SER A 121 9.14 13.40 -18.04
C SER A 121 8.17 14.05 -17.03
N ALA A 122 6.89 14.19 -17.39
CA ALA A 122 5.87 14.70 -16.47
C ALA A 122 5.80 13.87 -15.17
N SER A 123 6.07 12.57 -15.25
CA SER A 123 6.13 11.68 -14.08
C SER A 123 7.19 12.10 -13.06
N PHE A 124 8.32 12.65 -13.50
CA PHE A 124 9.36 13.14 -12.59
C PHE A 124 8.83 14.29 -11.73
N TRP A 125 8.19 15.28 -12.35
CA TRP A 125 7.62 16.43 -11.65
C TRP A 125 6.48 16.05 -10.72
N LEU A 126 5.61 15.12 -11.15
CA LEU A 126 4.52 14.61 -10.33
C LEU A 126 5.03 13.81 -9.13
N ASN A 127 6.10 13.03 -9.30
CA ASN A 127 6.70 12.30 -8.19
C ASN A 127 7.30 13.25 -7.15
N LEU A 128 7.97 14.32 -7.57
CA LEU A 128 8.47 15.35 -6.65
C LEU A 128 7.34 15.99 -5.84
N GLU A 129 6.25 16.39 -6.50
CA GLU A 129 5.07 16.95 -5.83
C GLU A 129 4.46 15.92 -4.87
N MET A 130 4.30 14.67 -5.30
CA MET A 130 3.75 13.59 -4.47
C MET A 130 4.58 13.39 -3.20
N HIS A 131 5.90 13.27 -3.33
CA HIS A 131 6.79 13.11 -2.18
C HIS A 131 6.73 14.32 -1.24
N TYR A 132 6.73 15.53 -1.77
CA TYR A 132 6.59 16.75 -0.98
C TYR A 132 5.28 16.77 -0.17
N GLN A 133 4.15 16.48 -0.82
CA GLN A 133 2.84 16.45 -0.15
C GLN A 133 2.75 15.33 0.89
N GLU A 134 3.33 14.16 0.59
CA GLU A 134 3.42 13.05 1.52
C GLU A 134 4.23 13.44 2.76
N ASP A 135 5.41 14.03 2.59
CA ASP A 135 6.27 14.45 3.70
C ASP A 135 5.61 15.54 4.55
N MET A 136 4.97 16.53 3.92
CA MET A 136 4.19 17.54 4.62
C MET A 136 3.05 16.92 5.44
N ALA A 137 2.33 15.95 4.88
CA ALA A 137 1.27 15.23 5.58
C ALA A 137 1.82 14.42 6.76
N ARG A 138 2.96 13.74 6.59
CA ARG A 138 3.66 12.99 7.64
C ARG A 138 4.12 13.91 8.78
N ILE A 139 4.72 15.06 8.47
CA ILE A 139 5.16 16.05 9.46
C ILE A 139 3.95 16.59 10.24
N LYS A 140 2.84 16.89 9.56
CA LYS A 140 1.59 17.32 10.21
C LYS A 140 1.02 16.22 11.10
N ALA A 141 1.01 14.97 10.64
CA ALA A 141 0.51 13.82 11.39
C ALA A 141 1.36 13.55 12.66
N LYS A 142 2.69 13.68 12.57
CA LYS A 142 3.60 13.60 13.73
C LYS A 142 3.27 14.65 14.79
N LYS A 143 2.96 15.89 14.39
CA LYS A 143 2.54 16.95 15.35
C LYS A 143 1.23 16.64 16.06
N GLY A 144 0.31 15.92 15.41
CA GLY A 144 -0.97 15.49 15.98
C GLY A 144 -0.90 14.22 16.84
N LEU A 145 0.29 13.63 17.04
CA LEU A 145 0.43 12.33 17.71
C LEU A 145 0.30 12.39 19.25
N SER A 146 0.24 13.59 19.84
CA SER A 146 0.22 13.78 21.30
C SER A 146 -0.95 13.07 21.98
N ALA A 147 -2.15 13.15 21.41
CA ALA A 147 -3.34 12.49 21.95
C ALA A 147 -3.18 10.96 21.99
N ASP A 148 -2.63 10.39 20.92
CA ASP A 148 -2.40 8.95 20.82
C ASP A 148 -1.29 8.47 21.75
N ILE A 149 -0.28 9.28 22.02
CA ILE A 149 0.74 8.97 23.02
C ILE A 149 0.11 8.84 24.41
N GLU A 150 -0.83 9.73 24.78
CA GLU A 150 -1.52 9.63 26.06
C GLU A 150 -2.44 8.41 26.14
N GLN A 151 -3.12 8.04 25.04
CA GLN A 151 -3.88 6.79 24.99
C GLN A 151 -2.97 5.57 25.07
N ALA A 152 -1.83 5.58 24.38
CA ALA A 152 -0.87 4.48 24.36
C ALA A 152 -0.36 4.10 25.76
N LYS A 153 -0.21 5.08 26.66
CA LYS A 153 0.20 4.83 28.07
C LYS A 153 -0.80 4.00 28.86
N LYS A 154 -2.09 4.03 28.50
CA LYS A 154 -3.14 3.25 29.18
C LYS A 154 -3.13 1.78 28.76
N PHE A 155 -2.48 1.44 27.65
CA PHE A 155 -2.35 0.05 27.18
C PHE A 155 -1.23 -0.69 27.90
N PRO A 156 -1.40 -2.02 28.14
CA PRO A 156 -0.33 -2.87 28.65
C PRO A 156 0.70 -3.22 27.55
N TYR A 157 1.35 -2.21 26.98
CA TYR A 157 2.31 -2.38 25.88
C TYR A 157 3.44 -3.38 26.19
N PRO A 158 4.09 -3.34 27.38
CA PRO A 158 5.18 -4.27 27.68
C PRO A 158 4.74 -5.73 27.66
N GLU A 159 3.55 -6.03 28.15
CA GLU A 159 2.99 -7.39 28.14
C GLU A 159 2.69 -7.85 26.71
N MET A 160 2.14 -6.96 25.88
CA MET A 160 1.88 -7.26 24.46
C MET A 160 3.19 -7.52 23.70
N ALA A 161 4.23 -6.73 23.97
CA ALA A 161 5.55 -6.92 23.38
C ALA A 161 6.21 -8.22 23.85
N GLN A 162 6.12 -8.54 25.15
CA GLN A 162 6.62 -9.81 25.70
C GLN A 162 5.94 -11.03 25.06
N LYS A 163 4.63 -10.94 24.76
CA LYS A 163 3.88 -11.98 24.04
C LYS A 163 4.18 -12.03 22.54
N GLY A 164 5.05 -11.16 22.03
CA GLY A 164 5.44 -11.10 20.62
C GLY A 164 4.35 -10.55 19.70
N TRP A 165 3.36 -9.81 20.22
CA TRP A 165 2.31 -9.22 19.40
C TRP A 165 2.74 -7.90 18.75
N LEU A 166 3.64 -7.19 19.42
CA LEU A 166 4.17 -5.89 19.03
C LEU A 166 5.70 -5.90 19.17
N PRO A 167 6.43 -5.08 18.41
CA PRO A 167 7.88 -4.95 18.60
C PRO A 167 8.20 -4.19 19.89
N SER A 168 9.29 -4.58 20.56
CA SER A 168 9.77 -3.89 21.76
C SER A 168 10.39 -2.54 21.40
N THR A 169 9.78 -1.45 21.88
CA THR A 169 10.23 -0.08 21.60
C THR A 169 10.34 0.76 22.87
N ARG A 170 11.32 1.67 22.88
CA ARG A 170 11.52 2.63 23.99
C ARG A 170 10.77 3.94 23.76
N LYS A 171 10.75 4.44 22.52
CA LYS A 171 10.11 5.71 22.13
C LYS A 171 8.59 5.59 22.18
N ASP A 172 7.93 6.57 22.77
CA ASP A 172 6.47 6.55 22.93
C ASP A 172 5.73 6.78 21.60
N GLU A 173 6.31 7.55 20.68
CA GLU A 173 5.78 7.73 19.32
C GLU A 173 5.68 6.40 18.57
N ASP A 174 6.74 5.58 18.65
CA ASP A 174 6.77 4.26 18.01
C ASP A 174 5.73 3.34 18.65
N LYS A 175 5.55 3.39 19.98
CA LYS A 175 4.50 2.62 20.67
C LYS A 175 3.11 2.98 20.16
N ALA A 176 2.81 4.29 20.04
CA ALA A 176 1.52 4.77 19.55
C ALA A 176 1.27 4.31 18.10
N ASN A 177 2.28 4.43 17.23
CA ASN A 177 2.18 3.98 15.84
C ASN A 177 2.00 2.45 15.73
N ASN A 178 2.73 1.67 16.52
CA ASN A 178 2.59 0.22 16.56
C ASN A 178 1.20 -0.20 17.04
N LEU A 179 0.65 0.49 18.04
CA LEU A 179 -0.71 0.25 18.51
C LEU A 179 -1.74 0.60 17.43
N ARG A 180 -1.61 1.75 16.76
CA ARG A 180 -2.47 2.11 15.61
C ARG A 180 -2.50 1.02 14.55
N GLN A 181 -1.32 0.51 14.18
CA GLN A 181 -1.19 -0.57 13.19
C GLN A 181 -1.83 -1.88 13.68
N PHE A 182 -1.59 -2.26 14.93
CA PHE A 182 -2.15 -3.48 15.53
C PHE A 182 -3.68 -3.46 15.57
N PHE A 183 -4.27 -2.32 15.98
CA PHE A 183 -5.72 -2.14 15.97
C PHE A 183 -6.29 -1.87 14.58
N GLY A 184 -5.47 -1.44 13.62
CA GLY A 184 -5.92 -1.06 12.28
C GLY A 184 -6.67 0.26 12.26
N VAL A 185 -6.30 1.21 13.13
CA VAL A 185 -6.98 2.50 13.32
C VAL A 185 -6.07 3.68 12.98
N ALA A 186 -6.65 4.75 12.44
CA ALA A 186 -5.94 6.00 12.17
C ALA A 186 -5.62 6.78 13.46
N SER A 187 -6.43 6.63 14.50
CA SER A 187 -6.27 7.30 15.80
C SER A 187 -6.79 6.39 16.91
N LEU A 188 -6.06 6.30 18.02
CA LEU A 188 -6.42 5.44 19.16
C LEU A 188 -7.64 5.95 19.94
N ASP A 189 -7.97 7.23 19.82
CA ASP A 189 -9.13 7.84 20.47
C ASP A 189 -10.47 7.23 19.98
N ARG A 190 -10.50 6.75 18.73
CA ARG A 190 -11.69 6.13 18.13
C ARG A 190 -11.95 4.70 18.58
N LEU A 191 -11.09 4.12 19.42
CA LEU A 191 -11.26 2.75 19.88
C LEU A 191 -12.51 2.55 20.72
N ASP A 192 -13.00 3.61 21.38
CA ASP A 192 -14.24 3.56 22.17
C ASP A 192 -15.48 3.46 21.27
N GLU A 193 -15.42 4.00 20.05
CA GLU A 193 -16.49 3.91 19.04
C GLU A 193 -16.50 2.55 18.34
N MET A 194 -15.35 1.87 18.32
CA MET A 194 -15.27 0.51 17.80
C MET A 194 -15.90 -0.45 18.82
N ALA A 195 -17.20 -0.68 18.66
CA ALA A 195 -17.86 -1.77 19.35
C ALA A 195 -17.18 -3.08 18.95
N PHE A 196 -16.32 -3.61 19.83
CA PHE A 196 -15.95 -5.01 19.74
C PHE A 196 -17.27 -5.77 19.84
N ALA A 197 -17.75 -6.32 18.73
CA ALA A 197 -19.05 -6.98 18.59
C ALA A 197 -19.08 -8.35 19.30
N ALA A 198 -18.45 -8.43 20.46
CA ALA A 198 -18.36 -9.61 21.29
C ALA A 198 -19.13 -9.33 22.59
N SER A 199 -20.29 -9.97 22.74
CA SER A 199 -20.89 -10.13 24.06
C SER A 199 -20.05 -11.16 24.82
N PHE A 200 -19.30 -10.72 25.83
CA PHE A 200 -18.49 -11.60 26.67
C PHE A 200 -19.15 -11.78 28.04
N ARG A 201 -19.05 -13.01 28.57
CA ARG A 201 -19.42 -13.29 29.96
C ARG A 201 -18.31 -12.77 30.86
N ARG A 202 -18.60 -11.77 31.68
CA ARG A 202 -17.64 -11.20 32.65
C ARG A 202 -18.06 -11.55 34.07
N TRP A 203 -17.12 -12.06 34.85
CA TRP A 203 -17.20 -11.97 36.30
C TRP A 203 -16.81 -10.53 36.68
N ASP A 204 -17.72 -9.78 37.30
CA ASP A 204 -17.55 -8.35 37.55
C ASP A 204 -16.54 -8.10 38.67
N THR A 205 -15.25 -8.22 38.34
CA THR A 205 -14.18 -7.67 39.17
C THR A 205 -13.96 -6.20 38.76
N PRO A 206 -13.75 -5.29 39.73
CA PRO A 206 -13.55 -3.87 39.46
C PRO A 206 -12.21 -3.52 38.77
N LYS A 207 -11.36 -4.50 38.45
CA LYS A 207 -9.96 -4.28 38.01
C LYS A 207 -9.67 -4.52 36.53
N THR A 208 -10.65 -4.85 35.68
CA THR A 208 -10.36 -5.11 34.26
C THR A 208 -10.23 -3.80 33.49
N SER A 209 -9.04 -3.52 32.94
CA SER A 209 -8.83 -2.36 32.09
C SER A 209 -9.43 -2.58 30.70
N PHE A 210 -10.19 -1.59 30.21
CA PHE A 210 -10.76 -1.60 28.87
C PHE A 210 -9.69 -1.84 27.79
N HIS A 211 -8.55 -1.17 27.94
CA HIS A 211 -7.39 -1.24 27.03
C HIS A 211 -6.75 -2.64 26.94
N ALA A 212 -6.70 -3.38 28.05
CA ALA A 212 -6.20 -4.76 28.01
C ALA A 212 -7.22 -5.69 27.33
N LEU A 213 -8.50 -5.51 27.64
CA LEU A 213 -9.57 -6.29 27.03
C LEU A 213 -9.64 -6.08 25.51
N SER A 214 -9.58 -4.83 25.05
CA SER A 214 -9.57 -4.49 23.63
C SER A 214 -8.36 -5.08 22.90
N ALA A 215 -7.18 -5.07 23.52
CA ALA A 215 -5.99 -5.73 22.98
C ALA A 215 -6.18 -7.24 22.78
N TRP A 216 -6.76 -7.93 23.76
CA TRP A 216 -7.09 -9.35 23.66
C TRP A 216 -8.13 -9.65 22.58
N LEU A 217 -9.19 -8.84 22.51
CA LEU A 217 -10.24 -8.98 21.49
C LEU A 217 -9.69 -8.73 20.08
N ARG A 218 -8.82 -7.74 19.89
CA ARG A 218 -8.16 -7.53 18.61
C ARG A 218 -7.26 -8.71 18.25
N LYS A 219 -6.50 -9.24 19.23
CA LYS A 219 -5.63 -10.39 18.99
C LYS A 219 -6.41 -11.64 18.60
N SER A 220 -7.58 -11.88 19.20
CA SER A 220 -8.41 -13.03 18.83
C SER A 220 -8.94 -12.90 17.40
N VAL A 221 -9.35 -11.69 16.97
CA VAL A 221 -9.74 -11.43 15.58
C VAL A 221 -8.59 -11.70 14.62
N LEU A 222 -7.39 -11.18 14.90
CA LEU A 222 -6.21 -11.42 14.07
C LEU A 222 -5.86 -12.91 13.98
N ASN A 223 -5.95 -13.64 15.10
CA ASN A 223 -5.73 -15.09 15.09
C ASN A 223 -6.83 -15.84 14.33
N ALA A 224 -8.08 -15.38 14.39
CA ALA A 224 -9.20 -15.99 13.67
C ALA A 224 -9.07 -15.77 12.14
N GLU A 225 -8.55 -14.62 11.71
CA GLU A 225 -8.24 -14.33 10.30
C GLU A 225 -7.15 -15.27 9.73
N GLU A 226 -6.25 -15.79 10.57
CA GLU A 226 -5.23 -16.77 10.16
C GLU A 226 -5.81 -18.18 9.96
N ILE A 227 -6.94 -18.50 10.59
CA ILE A 227 -7.54 -19.83 10.50
C ILE A 227 -8.33 -19.92 9.19
N PRO A 228 -7.99 -20.84 8.27
CA PRO A 228 -8.78 -21.04 7.06
C PRO A 228 -10.14 -21.62 7.44
N ALA A 229 -11.16 -20.76 7.41
CA ALA A 229 -12.55 -21.14 7.65
C ALA A 229 -13.36 -21.04 6.35
N GLU A 230 -14.24 -22.00 6.13
CA GLU A 230 -15.26 -21.94 5.08
C GLU A 230 -16.33 -20.91 5.45
N SER A 231 -17.07 -20.44 4.44
CA SER A 231 -18.21 -19.55 4.67
C SER A 231 -19.23 -20.18 5.62
N PHE A 232 -19.74 -19.40 6.57
CA PHE A 232 -20.71 -19.87 7.55
C PHE A 232 -21.94 -20.50 6.89
N SER A 233 -22.25 -21.76 7.25
CA SER A 233 -23.44 -22.48 6.80
C SER A 233 -24.30 -22.91 7.99
N LEU A 234 -25.50 -22.32 8.09
CA LEU A 234 -26.46 -22.62 9.16
C LEU A 234 -26.86 -24.11 9.18
N LYS A 235 -26.98 -24.73 7.99
CA LYS A 235 -27.38 -26.14 7.86
C LYS A 235 -26.30 -27.07 8.39
N ALA A 236 -25.04 -26.80 8.06
CA ALA A 236 -23.89 -27.56 8.55
C ALA A 236 -23.79 -27.46 10.08
N LEU A 237 -23.93 -26.25 10.63
CA LEU A 237 -23.91 -26.04 12.07
C LEU A 237 -25.01 -26.82 12.80
N LYS A 238 -26.26 -26.77 12.32
CA LYS A 238 -27.36 -27.52 12.94
C LYS A 238 -27.11 -29.03 12.91
N GLY A 239 -26.52 -29.54 11.84
CA GLY A 239 -26.13 -30.95 11.72
C GLY A 239 -25.03 -31.37 12.69
N SER A 240 -24.12 -30.45 13.05
CA SER A 240 -23.02 -30.72 14.00
C SER A 240 -23.38 -30.52 15.48
N ILE A 241 -24.53 -29.89 15.81
CA ILE A 241 -24.96 -29.67 17.21
C ILE A 241 -24.95 -30.95 18.07
N PRO A 242 -25.44 -32.12 17.62
CA PRO A 242 -25.41 -33.34 18.42
C PRO A 242 -23.99 -33.77 18.79
N LEU A 243 -23.03 -33.60 17.88
CA LEU A 243 -21.62 -33.92 18.13
C LEU A 243 -21.00 -32.95 19.14
N LEU A 244 -21.28 -31.64 18.99
CA LEU A 244 -20.74 -30.61 19.90
C LEU A 244 -21.26 -30.74 21.33
N ARG A 245 -22.46 -31.29 21.53
CA ARG A 245 -23.02 -31.52 22.88
C ARG A 245 -22.38 -32.69 23.63
N ASN A 246 -21.66 -33.57 22.91
CA ASN A 246 -20.99 -34.74 23.50
C ASN A 246 -19.50 -34.49 23.77
N LEU A 247 -18.98 -33.30 23.43
CA LEU A 247 -17.64 -32.82 23.78
C LEU A 247 -17.65 -32.16 25.17
#